data_AF-A0A1V2ABK0-F1
#
_entry.id   AF-A0A1V2ABK0-F1
#
_cell.length_a   1.000
_cell.length_b   1.000
_cell.length_c   1.000
_cell.angle_alpha   90.00
_cell.angle_beta   90.00
_cell.angle_gamma   90.00
#
_symmetry.space_group_name_H-M   'P 1'
#
loop_
_entity.id
_entity.type
_entity.pdbx_description
1 polymer ?
#
loop_
_entity_poly.entity_id
_entity_poly.type
_entity_poly.pdbx_seq_one_letter_code
_entity_poly.pdbx_strand_id
1 'polypeptide(L)' 'MTRNKPKPDDRSDNVEKLQEMVQNTIGNIEAAEETMVFADGRERAAIKAKNERREESIAGMRSEIEDEAAARKKGYSQE' A
#
# COMPACT_ATOMS: atom_id res chain seq x y z
N MET A 1 -4.05 -10.93 -38.47
CA MET A 1 -4.03 -9.83 -37.48
C MET A 1 -4.20 -10.43 -36.10
N THR A 2 -3.14 -10.49 -35.30
CA THR A 2 -3.23 -10.95 -33.92
C THR A 2 -3.92 -9.87 -33.10
N ARG A 3 -5.20 -10.09 -32.76
CA ARG A 3 -5.90 -9.26 -31.76
C ARG A 3 -5.21 -9.50 -30.43
N ASN A 4 -4.24 -8.66 -30.10
CA ASN A 4 -3.70 -8.57 -28.75
C ASN A 4 -4.77 -7.87 -27.90
N LYS A 5 -5.82 -8.62 -27.53
CA LYS A 5 -6.85 -8.13 -26.62
C LYS A 5 -6.19 -8.17 -25.23
N PRO A 6 -5.86 -7.03 -24.60
CA PRO A 6 -5.33 -7.07 -23.24
C PRO A 6 -6.35 -7.83 -22.40
N LYS A 7 -5.86 -8.78 -21.59
CA LYS A 7 -6.74 -9.45 -20.62
C LYS A 7 -7.38 -8.34 -19.77
N PRO A 8 -8.68 -8.43 -19.44
CA PRO A 8 -9.24 -7.57 -18.42
C PRO A 8 -8.32 -7.67 -17.20
N ASP A 9 -7.82 -6.54 -16.73
CA ASP A 9 -7.00 -6.51 -15.53
C ASP A 9 -7.89 -7.05 -14.41
N ASP A 10 -7.48 -8.17 -13.81
CA ASP A 10 -8.27 -8.82 -12.77
C ASP A 10 -8.11 -8.03 -11.48
N ARG A 11 -8.90 -6.97 -11.37
CA ARG A 11 -8.90 -6.08 -10.20
C ARG A 11 -9.48 -6.73 -8.95
N SER A 12 -9.86 -8.01 -9.01
CA SER A 12 -10.45 -8.72 -7.89
C SER A 12 -9.45 -9.02 -6.76
N ASP A 13 -8.14 -8.94 -7.02
CA ASP A 13 -7.09 -9.20 -6.02
C ASP A 13 -6.25 -7.96 -5.65
N ASN A 14 -6.47 -6.82 -6.32
CA ASN A 14 -5.69 -5.60 -6.08
C ASN A 14 -5.95 -5.01 -4.69
N VAL A 15 -7.21 -5.05 -4.22
CA VAL A 15 -7.58 -4.57 -2.88
C VAL A 15 -6.87 -5.41 -1.81
N GLU A 16 -6.91 -6.73 -1.95
CA GLU A 16 -6.31 -7.68 -1.03
C GLU A 16 -4.78 -7.53 -0.98
N LYS A 17 -4.13 -7.38 -2.14
CA LYS A 17 -2.67 -7.10 -2.21
C LYS A 17 -2.30 -5.76 -1.58
N LEU A 18 -3.06 -4.69 -1.87
CA LEU A 18 -2.81 -3.38 -1.28
C LEU A 18 -2.99 -3.42 0.24
N GLN A 19 -4.01 -4.12 0.74
CA GLN A 19 -4.21 -4.33 2.17
C GLN A 19 -3.03 -5.08 2.81
N GLU A 20 -2.54 -6.15 2.18
CA GLU A 20 -1.36 -6.87 2.65
C GLU A 20 -0.12 -5.97 2.69
N MET A 21 0.13 -5.20 1.63
CA MET A 21 1.25 -4.24 1.58
C MET A 21 1.14 -3.16 2.65
N VAL A 22 -0.07 -2.64 2.93
CA VAL A 22 -0.30 -1.70 4.04
C VAL A 22 0.06 -2.33 5.37
N GLN A 23 -0.43 -3.54 5.67
CA GLN A 23 -0.13 -4.22 6.93
C GLN A 23 1.37 -4.52 7.09
N ASN A 24 2.02 -5.01 6.03
CA ASN A 24 3.47 -5.24 6.02
C ASN A 24 4.24 -3.93 6.23
N THR A 25 3.78 -2.82 5.68
CA THR A 25 4.44 -1.51 5.84
C THR A 25 4.27 -0.97 7.26
N ILE A 26 3.10 -1.15 7.87
CA ILE A 26 2.85 -0.81 9.28
C ILE A 26 3.77 -1.63 10.19
N GLY A 27 3.85 -2.95 10.02
CA GLY A 27 4.76 -3.79 10.79
C GLY A 27 6.24 -3.39 10.62
N ASN A 28 6.63 -2.94 9.42
CA ASN A 28 7.97 -2.40 9.18
C ASN A 28 8.24 -1.05 9.86
N ILE A 29 7.20 -0.22 10.07
CA ILE A 29 7.29 1.02 10.86
C ILE A 29 7.48 0.65 12.33
N GLU A 30 6.63 -0.21 12.87
CA GLU A 30 6.67 -0.66 14.28
C GLU A 30 8.03 -1.29 14.61
N ALA A 31 8.51 -2.23 13.80
CA ALA A 31 9.83 -2.85 13.99
C ALA A 31 10.98 -1.83 13.89
N ALA A 32 10.86 -0.83 13.01
CA ALA A 32 11.82 0.25 12.92
C ALA A 32 11.77 1.16 14.16
N GLU A 33 10.61 1.39 14.76
CA GLU A 33 10.47 2.16 16.00
C GLU A 33 11.01 1.41 17.22
N GLU A 34 10.78 0.10 17.30
CA GLU A 34 11.37 -0.76 18.33
C GLU A 34 12.89 -0.72 18.29
N THR A 35 13.49 -0.77 17.09
CA THR A 35 14.95 -0.69 16.94
C THR A 35 15.49 0.73 17.12
N MET A 36 14.68 1.76 16.85
CA MET A 36 15.07 3.17 17.02
C MET A 36 15.44 3.51 18.46
N VAL A 37 14.96 2.76 19.47
CA VAL A 37 15.31 3.00 20.88
C VAL A 37 16.80 2.77 21.16
N PHE A 38 17.47 1.96 20.34
CA PHE A 38 18.91 1.69 20.43
C PHE A 38 19.75 2.56 19.48
N ALA A 39 19.11 3.28 18.56
CA ALA A 39 19.76 4.13 17.58
C ALA A 39 19.99 5.55 18.12
N ASP A 40 21.09 6.18 17.71
CA ASP A 40 21.44 7.54 18.09
C ASP A 40 21.68 8.47 16.89
N GLY A 41 21.72 9.78 17.19
CA GLY A 41 22.08 10.85 16.25
C GLY A 41 21.50 10.69 14.84
N ARG A 42 22.37 10.37 13.88
CA ARG A 42 22.05 10.27 12.45
C ARG A 42 21.20 9.06 12.12
N GLU A 43 21.41 7.93 12.78
CA GLU A 43 20.66 6.71 12.51
C GLU A 43 19.20 6.88 12.94
N ARG A 44 18.98 7.45 14.13
CA ARG A 44 17.63 7.79 14.61
C ARG A 44 16.89 8.75 13.68
N ALA A 45 17.58 9.77 13.16
CA ALA A 45 16.99 10.69 12.19
C ALA A 45 16.63 10.00 10.86
N ALA A 46 17.50 9.10 10.38
CA ALA A 46 17.25 8.34 9.15
C ALA A 46 16.06 7.38 9.30
N ILE A 47 15.92 6.71 10.44
CA ILE A 47 14.78 5.84 10.73
C ILE A 47 13.48 6.65 10.70
N LYS A 48 13.42 7.80 11.38
CA LYS A 48 12.26 8.69 11.36
C LYS A 48 11.87 9.15 9.96
N ALA A 49 12.82 9.67 9.18
CA ALA A 49 12.56 10.11 7.80
C ALA A 49 12.15 8.95 6.88
N LYS A 50 12.54 7.72 7.18
CA LYS A 50 12.07 6.53 6.45
C LYS A 50 10.65 6.15 6.86
N ASN A 51 10.31 6.24 8.14
CA ASN A 51 8.95 5.98 8.62
C ASN A 51 7.96 7.02 8.10
N GLU A 52 8.31 8.31 8.09
CA GLU A 52 7.48 9.38 7.53
C GLU A 52 7.10 9.11 6.06
N ARG A 53 8.08 8.73 5.22
CA ARG A 53 7.82 8.34 3.82
C ARG A 53 6.96 7.08 3.68
N ARG A 54 7.06 6.15 4.64
CA ARG A 54 6.19 4.95 4.68
C ARG A 54 4.76 5.32 5.04
N GLU A 55 4.55 6.27 5.95
CA GLU A 55 3.22 6.79 6.28
C GLU A 55 2.57 7.45 5.05
N GLU A 56 3.32 8.28 4.31
CA GLU A 56 2.85 8.84 3.04
C GLU A 56 2.49 7.74 2.02
N SER A 57 3.31 6.70 1.93
CA SER A 57 3.04 5.54 1.05
C SER A 57 1.76 4.80 1.46
N ILE A 58 1.54 4.62 2.77
CA ILE A 58 0.31 4.02 3.32
C ILE A 58 -0.90 4.86 2.99
N ALA A 59 -0.81 6.19 3.09
CA ALA A 59 -1.91 7.08 2.72
C ALA A 59 -2.29 6.92 1.24
N GLY A 60 -1.29 6.84 0.34
CA GLY A 60 -1.50 6.56 -1.08
C GLY A 60 -2.18 5.20 -1.30
N MET A 61 -1.64 4.13 -0.71
CA MET A 61 -2.23 2.78 -0.83
C MET A 61 -3.67 2.71 -0.28
N ARG A 62 -3.98 3.42 0.81
CA ARG A 62 -5.34 3.50 1.36
C ARG A 62 -6.30 4.19 0.39
N SER A 63 -5.88 5.29 -0.23
CA SER A 63 -6.67 5.95 -1.27
C SER A 63 -6.93 5.02 -2.45
N GLU A 64 -5.92 4.28 -2.91
CA GLU A 64 -6.07 3.31 -4.00
C GLU A 64 -7.01 2.16 -3.64
N ILE A 65 -6.95 1.66 -2.39
CA ILE A 65 -7.89 0.65 -1.89
C ILE A 65 -9.34 1.15 -1.96
N GLU A 66 -9.59 2.39 -1.53
CA GLU A 66 -10.92 3.00 -1.56
C GLU A 66 -11.44 3.14 -2.99
N ASP A 67 -10.60 3.63 -3.91
CA ASP A 67 -10.94 3.79 -5.33
C ASP A 67 -11.23 2.43 -6.00
N GLU A 68 -10.41 1.41 -5.75
CA GLU A 68 -10.62 0.06 -6.29
C GLU A 68 -11.86 -0.61 -5.69
N ALA A 69 -12.12 -0.45 -4.40
CA ALA A 69 -13.33 -0.95 -3.75
C ALA A 69 -14.60 -0.27 -4.30
N ALA A 70 -14.54 1.04 -4.55
CA ALA A 70 -15.62 1.80 -5.18
C ALA A 70 -15.83 1.36 -6.64
N ALA A 71 -14.76 1.13 -7.40
CA ALA A 71 -14.82 0.62 -8.77
C ALA A 71 -15.43 -0.78 -8.84
N ARG A 72 -15.07 -1.68 -7.90
CA ARG A 72 -15.66 -3.03 -7.77
C ARG A 72 -17.16 -2.94 -7.53
N LYS A 73 -17.62 -2.09 -6.61
CA LYS A 73 -19.05 -1.88 -6.33
C LYS A 73 -19.80 -1.32 -7.55
N LYS A 74 -19.21 -0.37 -8.27
CA LYS A 74 -19.81 0.25 -9.45
C LYS A 74 -19.87 -0.71 -10.65
N GLY A 75 -18.88 -1.59 -10.80
CA GLY A 75 -18.87 -2.66 -11.79
C GLY A 75 -20.01 -3.67 -11.61
N TYR A 76 -20.42 -3.92 -10.35
CA TYR A 76 -21.58 -4.75 -10.03
C TYR A 76 -22.94 -4.06 -10.25
N SER A 77 -22.97 -2.76 -10.54
CA SER A 77 -24.21 -1.97 -10.65
C SER A 77 -24.68 -1.78 -12.11
N GLN A 78 -24.07 -2.47 -13.08
CA GLN A 78 -24.45 -2.46 -14.50
C GLN A 78 -24.94 -3.83 -15.00
N GLU A 79 -25.68 -4.55 -14.16
CA GLU A 79 -26.49 -5.70 -14.55
C GLU A 79 -27.97 -5.46 -14.21
#